data_AF-A0A3L7U4R7-F1
#
_entry.id   AF-A0A3L7U4R7-F1
#
_cell.length_a   1.000
_cell.length_b   1.000
_cell.length_c   1.000
_cell.angle_alpha   90.00
_cell.angle_beta   90.00
_cell.angle_gamma   90.00
#
_symmetry.space_group_name_H-M   'P 1'
#
loop_
_entity.id
_entity.type
_entity.pdbx_description
1 polymer ?
#
loop_
_entity_poly.entity_id
_entity_poly.type
_entity_poly.pdbx_seq_one_letter_code
_entity_poly.pdbx_strand_id
1 'polypeptide(L)'
;IYFMKTGSLGSITMFAGDKSVQGKQLEAWIERVGDVSEGAGRNRQVGRCMVYSPLVVSYTKDKKTDKVTYFDNDSGEHMLSDDKDNLTFTEDVALDCGFSQGTADTEEELFKIMQLKPNSYVVNPVGKKVGDTWDKTISDSKKAKSRLLTEWEIKGASQGEAVQIANRIKLLDEMLRLWEKCEPVAMGYEGGGPMIPAEAQQYEDLFAGFQNAKVKAPIVKTAFERLKKELQQKLSDMRKKN
;
A
#
# COMPACT_ATOMS: atom_id res chain seq x y z
N ILE A 1 8.25 -12.59 15.69
CA ILE A 1 8.25 -11.36 14.85
C ILE A 1 9.19 -10.34 15.48
N TYR A 2 9.83 -9.52 14.66
CA TYR A 2 10.72 -8.44 15.09
C TYR A 2 10.25 -7.14 14.46
N PHE A 3 10.38 -6.04 15.19
CA PHE A 3 9.98 -4.70 14.72
C PHE A 3 11.21 -3.86 14.41
N MET A 4 11.05 -2.85 13.56
CA MET A 4 11.97 -1.70 13.53
C MET A 4 11.52 -0.68 14.59
N LYS A 5 12.40 0.23 15.02
CA LYS A 5 12.06 1.26 16.03
C LYS A 5 10.95 2.21 15.60
N THR A 6 10.72 2.33 14.30
CA THR A 6 9.63 3.16 13.74
C THR A 6 8.61 2.31 12.98
N GLY A 7 8.57 1.01 13.24
CA GLY A 7 7.67 0.08 12.57
C GLY A 7 6.32 0.01 13.27
N SER A 8 5.26 -0.11 12.47
CA SER A 8 3.92 -0.43 12.97
C SER A 8 3.34 -1.64 12.25
N LEU A 9 2.45 -2.37 12.93
CA LEU A 9 1.79 -3.56 12.39
C LEU A 9 0.37 -3.68 12.91
N GLY A 10 -0.60 -3.84 12.02
CA GLY A 10 -2.00 -4.06 12.37
C GLY A 10 -2.92 -3.45 11.32
N SER A 11 -4.14 -3.10 11.74
CA SER A 11 -5.16 -2.49 10.86
C SER A 11 -5.36 -3.22 9.53
N ILE A 12 -5.57 -4.54 9.62
CA ILE A 12 -5.67 -5.46 8.47
C ILE A 12 -7.11 -5.47 7.91
N THR A 13 -7.56 -4.30 7.48
CA THR A 13 -8.91 -4.07 6.97
C THR A 13 -9.04 -4.60 5.54
N MET A 14 -10.02 -5.47 5.31
CA MET A 14 -10.36 -5.93 3.96
C MET A 14 -11.43 -5.04 3.34
N PHE A 15 -11.19 -4.61 2.09
CA PHE A 15 -12.13 -3.83 1.29
C PHE A 15 -12.66 -4.65 0.10
N ALA A 16 -13.93 -4.45 -0.24
CA ALA A 16 -14.55 -4.89 -1.49
C ALA A 16 -15.03 -3.64 -2.25
N GLY A 17 -14.22 -3.18 -3.20
CA GLY A 17 -14.46 -1.90 -3.88
C GLY A 17 -14.12 -0.73 -2.97
N ASP A 18 -15.08 0.14 -2.72
CA ASP A 18 -15.01 1.33 -1.88
C ASP A 18 -15.43 1.09 -0.41
N LYS A 19 -15.94 -0.10 -0.09
CA LYS A 19 -16.48 -0.42 1.24
C LYS A 19 -15.67 -1.50 1.95
N SER A 20 -15.55 -1.38 3.28
CA SER A 20 -15.06 -2.46 4.12
C SER A 20 -16.00 -3.67 4.00
N VAL A 21 -15.44 -4.87 3.94
CA VAL A 21 -16.25 -6.10 3.88
C VAL A 21 -17.08 -6.26 5.16
N GLN A 22 -18.27 -6.82 5.04
CA GLN A 22 -19.22 -7.01 6.15
C GLN A 22 -19.80 -8.44 6.14
N GLY A 23 -20.47 -8.82 7.23
CA GLY A 23 -21.18 -10.10 7.36
C GLY A 23 -20.25 -11.31 7.24
N LYS A 24 -20.73 -12.38 6.58
CA LYS A 24 -20.01 -13.67 6.48
C LYS A 24 -18.59 -13.56 5.94
N GLN A 25 -18.34 -12.61 5.03
CA GLN A 25 -17.00 -12.42 4.46
C GLN A 25 -16.03 -11.81 5.48
N LEU A 26 -16.51 -10.86 6.30
CA LEU A 26 -15.74 -10.29 7.39
C LEU A 26 -15.46 -11.35 8.46
N GLU A 27 -16.47 -12.12 8.87
CA GLU A 27 -16.32 -13.22 9.83
C GLU A 27 -15.27 -14.24 9.37
N ALA A 28 -15.34 -14.67 8.12
CA ALA A 28 -14.34 -15.58 7.54
C ALA A 28 -12.93 -14.95 7.51
N TRP A 29 -12.82 -13.64 7.33
CA TRP A 29 -11.54 -12.94 7.36
C TRP A 29 -10.97 -12.85 8.78
N ILE A 30 -11.80 -12.51 9.77
CA ILE A 30 -11.45 -12.50 11.19
C ILE A 30 -10.92 -13.86 11.62
N GLU A 31 -11.65 -14.94 11.32
CA GLU A 31 -11.26 -16.29 11.71
C GLU A 31 -9.97 -16.74 11.00
N ARG A 32 -9.81 -16.43 9.71
CA ARG A 32 -8.58 -16.74 8.97
C ARG A 32 -7.35 -16.05 9.55
N VAL A 33 -7.45 -14.78 9.92
CA VAL A 33 -6.33 -14.05 10.53
C VAL A 33 -6.04 -14.60 11.94
N GLY A 34 -7.07 -14.98 12.68
CA GLY A 34 -6.94 -15.71 13.95
C GLY A 34 -6.17 -17.02 13.79
N ASP A 35 -6.57 -17.87 12.84
CA ASP A 35 -5.95 -19.17 12.56
C ASP A 35 -4.47 -19.02 12.18
N VAL A 36 -4.14 -18.03 11.33
CA VAL A 36 -2.76 -17.75 10.92
C VAL A 36 -1.92 -17.26 12.11
N SER A 37 -2.50 -16.42 12.97
CA SER A 37 -1.82 -15.92 14.16
C SER A 37 -1.49 -17.06 15.12
N GLU A 38 -2.48 -17.90 15.41
CA GLU A 38 -2.34 -19.08 16.27
C GLU A 38 -1.35 -20.10 15.69
N GLY A 39 -1.44 -20.39 14.39
CA GLY A 39 -0.51 -21.26 13.68
C GLY A 39 0.95 -20.75 13.69
N ALA A 40 1.15 -19.44 13.81
CA ALA A 40 2.45 -18.81 13.99
C ALA A 40 2.88 -18.71 15.47
N GLY A 41 2.15 -19.34 16.39
CA GLY A 41 2.43 -19.35 17.83
C GLY A 41 2.07 -18.05 18.54
N ARG A 42 1.13 -17.26 18.00
CA ARG A 42 0.67 -15.97 18.56
C ARG A 42 -0.77 -16.06 19.05
N ASN A 43 -1.15 -15.12 19.91
CA ASN A 43 -2.51 -15.08 20.42
C ASN A 43 -3.50 -14.81 19.28
N ARG A 44 -4.53 -15.67 19.18
CA ARG A 44 -5.58 -15.61 18.17
C ARG A 44 -6.35 -14.29 18.20
N GLN A 45 -6.75 -13.86 19.40
CA GLN A 45 -7.58 -12.68 19.60
C GLN A 45 -6.86 -11.39 19.17
N VAL A 46 -5.55 -11.30 19.41
CA VAL A 46 -4.73 -10.19 18.89
C VAL A 46 -4.88 -10.06 17.37
N GLY A 47 -4.76 -11.16 16.63
CA GLY A 47 -4.97 -11.16 15.18
C GLY A 47 -6.38 -10.74 14.76
N ARG A 48 -7.41 -11.18 15.50
CA ARG A 48 -8.81 -10.80 15.25
C ARG A 48 -9.05 -9.31 15.47
N CYS A 49 -8.48 -8.74 16.54
CA CYS A 49 -8.60 -7.31 16.85
C CYS A 49 -7.86 -6.41 15.85
N MET A 50 -6.86 -6.93 15.11
CA MET A 50 -6.25 -6.20 14.00
C MET A 50 -7.20 -6.05 12.79
N VAL A 51 -8.25 -6.87 12.70
CA VAL A 51 -9.19 -6.89 11.57
C VAL A 51 -10.47 -6.10 11.87
N TYR A 52 -10.98 -6.20 13.10
CA TYR A 52 -12.30 -5.70 13.44
C TYR A 52 -12.32 -5.07 14.84
N SER A 53 -12.47 -3.75 14.88
CA SER A 53 -12.38 -2.94 16.10
C SER A 53 -13.37 -3.31 17.20
N PRO A 54 -14.62 -3.77 16.95
CA PRO A 54 -15.50 -4.17 18.05
C PRO A 54 -15.00 -5.37 18.88
N LEU A 55 -13.92 -6.04 18.46
CA LEU A 55 -13.26 -7.04 19.27
C LEU A 55 -12.21 -6.40 20.17
N VAL A 56 -12.22 -6.81 21.44
CA VAL A 56 -11.27 -6.32 22.43
C VAL A 56 -10.25 -7.40 22.80
N VAL A 57 -9.04 -6.95 23.13
CA VAL A 57 -8.02 -7.78 23.75
C VAL A 57 -7.25 -6.96 24.78
N SER A 58 -7.07 -7.54 25.95
CA SER A 58 -6.22 -7.01 27.02
C SER A 58 -5.17 -8.04 27.42
N TYR A 59 -4.19 -7.62 28.21
CA TYR A 59 -3.18 -8.52 28.74
C TYR A 59 -2.73 -8.12 30.14
N THR A 60 -2.17 -9.12 30.83
CA THR A 60 -1.43 -8.92 32.09
C THR A 60 -0.06 -9.57 31.93
N LYS A 61 0.97 -8.88 32.42
CA LYS A 61 2.35 -9.34 32.42
C LYS A 61 2.81 -9.63 33.85
N ASP A 62 3.21 -10.87 34.10
CA ASP A 62 3.79 -11.24 35.39
C ASP A 62 5.20 -10.63 35.52
N LYS A 63 5.38 -9.70 36.46
CA LYS A 63 6.65 -9.00 36.71
C LYS A 63 7.81 -9.91 37.15
N LYS A 64 7.53 -11.13 37.61
CA LYS A 64 8.57 -12.09 38.04
C LYS A 64 9.01 -13.03 36.92
N THR A 65 8.11 -13.36 36.01
CA THR A 65 8.36 -14.38 34.97
C THR A 65 8.39 -13.82 33.55
N ASP A 66 8.03 -12.54 33.37
CA ASP A 66 7.78 -11.89 32.09
C ASP A 66 6.74 -12.60 31.22
N LYS A 67 5.97 -13.53 31.80
CA LYS A 67 4.93 -14.26 31.09
C LYS A 67 3.73 -13.34 30.88
N VAL A 68 3.33 -13.19 29.63
CA VAL A 68 2.11 -12.48 29.25
C VAL A 68 0.94 -13.45 29.16
N THR A 69 -0.19 -13.04 29.74
CA THR A 69 -1.50 -13.69 29.59
C THR A 69 -2.44 -12.71 28.91
N TYR A 70 -3.05 -13.14 27.80
CA TYR A 70 -4.02 -12.35 27.05
C TYR A 70 -5.44 -12.72 27.47
N PHE A 71 -6.36 -11.75 27.35
CA PHE A 71 -7.78 -11.91 27.63
C PHE A 71 -8.61 -11.30 26.51
N ASP A 72 -9.70 -11.98 26.15
CA ASP A 72 -10.61 -11.54 25.08
C ASP A 72 -11.67 -10.52 25.60
N ASN A 73 -11.30 -9.76 26.62
CA ASN A 73 -12.12 -8.78 27.34
C ASN A 73 -11.21 -7.76 28.05
N ASP A 74 -11.76 -6.95 28.96
CA ASP A 74 -11.07 -5.89 29.72
C ASP A 74 -10.51 -6.36 31.08
N SER A 75 -10.40 -7.67 31.33
CA SER A 75 -9.93 -8.19 32.62
C SER A 75 -8.41 -8.12 32.82
N GLY A 76 -7.64 -7.87 31.77
CA GLY A 76 -6.20 -7.65 31.84
C GLY A 76 -5.85 -6.27 32.42
N GLU A 77 -4.62 -6.15 32.93
CA GLU A 77 -4.10 -4.87 33.46
C GLU A 77 -3.94 -3.79 32.39
N HIS A 78 -3.74 -4.20 31.13
CA HIS A 78 -3.49 -3.30 30.01
C HIS A 78 -4.38 -3.64 28.81
N MET A 79 -5.11 -2.65 28.30
CA MET A 79 -5.87 -2.77 27.04
C MET A 79 -4.93 -2.66 25.84
N LEU A 80 -5.11 -3.50 24.83
CA LEU A 80 -4.41 -3.41 23.55
C LEU A 80 -5.28 -2.81 22.45
N SER A 81 -6.54 -3.22 22.38
CA SER A 81 -7.52 -2.64 21.46
C SER A 81 -8.68 -1.98 22.19
N ASP A 82 -9.34 -1.07 21.52
CA ASP A 82 -10.64 -0.54 21.90
C ASP A 82 -11.68 -0.91 20.85
N ASP A 83 -12.95 -0.60 21.12
CA ASP A 83 -14.08 -0.88 20.23
C ASP A 83 -14.16 0.08 19.02
N LYS A 84 -13.21 1.01 18.87
CA LYS A 84 -13.25 2.09 17.91
C LYS A 84 -12.32 1.82 16.74
N ASP A 85 -11.06 1.51 17.04
CA ASP A 85 -10.00 1.37 16.04
C ASP A 85 -9.44 -0.04 15.98
N ASN A 86 -9.09 -0.48 14.77
CA ASN A 86 -8.43 -1.77 14.59
C ASN A 86 -7.06 -1.73 15.27
N LEU A 87 -6.73 -2.82 15.97
CA LEU A 87 -5.47 -2.92 16.69
C LEU A 87 -4.28 -2.66 15.76
N THR A 88 -3.42 -1.74 16.17
CA THR A 88 -2.14 -1.45 15.53
C THR A 88 -1.07 -1.37 16.60
N PHE A 89 -0.05 -2.21 16.48
CA PHE A 89 1.09 -2.18 17.37
C PHE A 89 2.16 -1.21 16.87
N THR A 90 2.71 -0.46 17.80
CA THR A 90 4.08 0.06 17.77
C THR A 90 5.04 -0.97 18.36
N GLU A 91 6.34 -0.76 18.19
CA GLU A 91 7.38 -1.69 18.61
C GLU A 91 7.42 -1.92 20.12
N ASP A 92 7.17 -0.88 20.91
CA ASP A 92 7.18 -0.89 22.37
C ASP A 92 6.01 -1.68 22.94
N VAL A 93 4.78 -1.42 22.45
CA VAL A 93 3.57 -2.15 22.84
C VAL A 93 3.67 -3.61 22.43
N ALA A 94 4.16 -3.89 21.21
CA ALA A 94 4.36 -5.26 20.75
C ALA A 94 5.35 -6.01 21.64
N LEU A 95 6.46 -5.38 22.04
CA LEU A 95 7.44 -6.00 22.91
C LEU A 95 6.89 -6.22 24.32
N ASP A 96 6.21 -5.21 24.90
CA ASP A 96 5.73 -5.29 26.26
C ASP A 96 4.65 -6.36 26.43
N CYS A 97 3.72 -6.43 25.49
CA CYS A 97 2.68 -7.47 25.48
C CYS A 97 3.19 -8.84 24.99
N GLY A 98 4.49 -9.03 24.77
CA GLY A 98 5.05 -10.33 24.34
C GLY A 98 4.67 -10.72 22.91
N PHE A 99 4.09 -9.80 22.14
CA PHE A 99 3.81 -10.01 20.73
C PHE A 99 5.07 -9.84 19.87
N SER A 100 6.11 -9.11 20.26
CA SER A 100 7.39 -9.08 19.53
C SER A 100 8.47 -9.86 20.28
N GLN A 101 9.48 -10.33 19.55
CA GLN A 101 10.66 -10.96 20.12
C GLN A 101 11.83 -9.97 20.23
N GLY A 102 11.60 -8.69 19.90
CA GLY A 102 12.59 -7.63 19.93
C GLY A 102 12.45 -6.63 18.79
N THR A 103 13.29 -5.61 18.87
CA THR A 103 13.30 -4.47 17.96
C THR A 103 14.72 -4.27 17.43
N ALA A 104 14.88 -4.19 16.11
CA ALA A 104 16.17 -4.00 15.44
C ALA A 104 16.00 -3.15 14.18
N ASP A 105 16.88 -2.18 13.99
CA ASP A 105 16.95 -1.35 12.79
C ASP A 105 18.05 -1.83 11.82
N THR A 106 18.97 -2.68 12.30
CA THR A 106 20.05 -3.26 11.48
C THR A 106 20.06 -4.78 11.53
N GLU A 107 20.68 -5.40 10.52
CA GLU A 107 20.88 -6.84 10.46
C GLU A 107 21.71 -7.34 11.67
N GLU A 108 22.74 -6.59 12.07
CA GLU A 108 23.57 -6.93 13.24
C GLU A 108 22.79 -6.86 14.55
N GLU A 109 21.93 -5.86 14.73
CA GLU A 109 21.03 -5.77 15.89
C GLU A 109 20.08 -6.97 15.91
N LEU A 110 19.48 -7.30 14.77
CA LEU A 110 18.56 -8.43 14.64
C LEU A 110 19.26 -9.77 14.97
N PHE A 111 20.46 -10.01 14.43
CA PHE A 111 21.19 -11.26 14.69
C PHE A 111 21.58 -11.43 16.16
N LYS A 112 21.91 -10.33 16.84
CA LYS A 112 22.16 -10.34 18.29
C LYS A 112 20.91 -10.73 19.08
N ILE A 113 19.76 -10.13 18.74
CA ILE A 113 18.48 -10.43 19.41
C ILE A 113 18.04 -11.88 19.14
N MET A 114 18.22 -12.35 17.91
CA MET A 114 17.96 -13.74 17.53
C MET A 114 18.96 -14.73 18.14
N GLN A 115 19.99 -14.24 18.83
CA GLN A 115 21.06 -15.04 19.44
C GLN A 115 21.75 -15.98 18.42
N LEU A 116 21.88 -15.52 17.18
CA LEU A 116 22.53 -16.30 16.13
C LEU A 116 24.04 -16.32 16.37
N LYS A 117 24.64 -17.50 16.20
CA LYS A 117 26.10 -17.63 16.32
C LYS A 117 26.75 -17.03 15.07
N PRO A 118 27.87 -16.27 15.20
CA PRO A 118 28.62 -15.82 14.05
C PRO A 118 28.95 -16.99 13.12
N ASN A 119 28.82 -16.79 11.81
CA ASN A 119 29.04 -17.80 10.76
C ASN A 119 28.06 -18.99 10.74
N SER A 120 26.99 -18.99 11.55
CA SER A 120 25.98 -20.07 11.54
C SER A 120 24.79 -19.78 10.63
N TYR A 121 24.82 -18.69 9.86
CA TYR A 121 23.72 -18.23 9.04
C TYR A 121 24.25 -17.62 7.74
N VAL A 122 23.40 -17.64 6.71
CA VAL A 122 23.65 -16.97 5.43
C VAL A 122 22.50 -15.99 5.21
N VAL A 123 22.84 -14.72 5.04
CA VAL A 123 21.84 -13.71 4.68
C VAL A 123 21.47 -13.91 3.21
N ASN A 124 20.20 -14.20 2.96
CA ASN A 124 19.68 -14.28 1.59
C ASN A 124 19.37 -12.85 1.09
N PRO A 125 20.08 -12.35 0.06
CA PRO A 125 19.88 -10.98 -0.44
C PRO A 125 18.56 -10.80 -1.19
N VAL A 126 17.81 -11.87 -1.49
CA VAL A 126 16.58 -11.80 -2.29
C VAL A 126 15.55 -10.89 -1.62
N GLY A 127 15.30 -11.05 -0.31
CA GLY A 127 14.32 -10.22 0.40
C GLY A 127 14.71 -8.74 0.40
N LYS A 128 15.98 -8.45 0.70
CA LYS A 128 16.55 -7.10 0.65
C LYS A 128 16.44 -6.48 -0.74
N LYS A 129 16.82 -7.22 -1.77
CA LYS A 129 16.72 -6.79 -3.17
C LYS A 129 15.27 -6.50 -3.57
N VAL A 130 14.30 -7.31 -3.14
CA VAL A 130 12.88 -7.07 -3.41
C VAL A 130 12.43 -5.78 -2.72
N GLY A 131 12.77 -5.59 -1.44
CA GLY A 131 12.50 -4.35 -0.70
C GLY A 131 13.12 -3.13 -1.36
N ASP A 132 14.43 -3.13 -1.60
CA ASP A 132 15.16 -2.04 -2.24
C ASP A 132 14.59 -1.71 -3.64
N THR A 133 14.22 -2.73 -4.41
CA THR A 133 13.62 -2.55 -5.74
C THR A 133 12.23 -1.91 -5.64
N TRP A 134 11.46 -2.27 -4.61
CA TRP A 134 10.15 -1.69 -4.36
C TRP A 134 10.25 -0.24 -3.91
N ASP A 135 11.12 0.07 -2.95
CA ASP A 135 11.38 1.43 -2.47
C ASP A 135 11.87 2.33 -3.60
N LYS A 136 12.80 1.82 -4.42
CA LYS A 136 13.25 2.51 -5.63
C LYS A 136 12.10 2.74 -6.60
N THR A 137 11.24 1.74 -6.82
CA THR A 137 10.07 1.85 -7.70
C THR A 137 9.09 2.92 -7.22
N ILE A 138 8.82 2.99 -5.93
CA ILE A 138 7.94 4.01 -5.34
C ILE A 138 8.59 5.40 -5.48
N SER A 139 9.86 5.55 -5.09
CA SER A 139 10.59 6.82 -5.19
C SER A 139 10.64 7.34 -6.63
N ASP A 140 11.01 6.49 -7.58
CA ASP A 140 11.11 6.85 -8.99
C ASP A 140 9.72 7.17 -9.58
N SER A 141 8.68 6.44 -9.17
CA SER A 141 7.29 6.72 -9.56
C SER A 141 6.79 8.06 -9.02
N LYS A 142 7.10 8.43 -7.77
CA LYS A 142 6.72 9.74 -7.20
C LYS A 142 7.32 10.90 -7.99
N LYS A 143 8.62 10.81 -8.28
CA LYS A 143 9.33 11.80 -9.10
C LYS A 143 8.75 11.88 -10.50
N ALA A 144 8.47 10.73 -11.12
CA ALA A 144 7.87 10.67 -12.45
C ALA A 144 6.45 11.27 -12.46
N LYS A 145 5.58 10.94 -11.50
CA LYS A 145 4.22 11.50 -11.41
C LYS A 145 4.24 13.03 -11.34
N SER A 146 5.06 13.59 -10.45
CA SER A 146 5.18 15.04 -10.31
C SER A 146 5.66 15.70 -11.61
N ARG A 147 6.71 15.16 -12.23
CA ARG A 147 7.22 15.66 -13.51
C ARG A 147 6.19 15.55 -14.64
N LEU A 148 5.52 14.41 -14.78
CA LEU A 148 4.61 14.13 -15.90
C LEU A 148 3.39 15.06 -15.90
N LEU A 149 2.83 15.36 -14.73
CA LEU A 149 1.73 16.33 -14.62
C LEU A 149 2.19 17.75 -14.97
N THR A 150 3.36 18.17 -14.49
CA THR A 150 3.92 19.47 -14.87
C THR A 150 4.21 19.54 -16.37
N GLU A 151 4.83 18.52 -16.95
CA GLU A 151 5.14 18.47 -18.39
C GLU A 151 3.87 18.44 -19.26
N TRP A 152 2.77 17.84 -18.80
CA TRP A 152 1.50 17.84 -19.53
C TRP A 152 0.98 19.25 -19.81
N GLU A 153 1.10 20.13 -18.81
CA GLU A 153 0.62 21.51 -18.90
C GLU A 153 1.53 22.40 -19.77
N ILE A 154 2.86 22.26 -19.63
CA ILE A 154 3.81 23.25 -20.19
C ILE A 154 4.49 22.80 -21.49
N LYS A 155 4.65 21.49 -21.73
CA LYS A 155 5.60 21.00 -22.74
C LYS A 155 5.10 21.21 -24.15
N GLY A 156 5.85 22.00 -24.92
CA GLY A 156 5.54 22.31 -26.31
C GLY A 156 4.49 23.41 -26.50
N ALA A 157 3.97 24.01 -25.43
CA ALA A 157 2.98 25.08 -25.51
C ALA A 157 3.48 26.31 -26.30
N SER A 158 4.78 26.62 -26.21
CA SER A 158 5.41 27.73 -26.95
C SER A 158 5.92 27.35 -28.35
N GLN A 159 5.85 26.08 -28.74
CA GLN A 159 6.45 25.54 -29.98
C GLN A 159 5.41 25.23 -31.06
N GLY A 160 4.14 25.57 -30.80
CA GLY A 160 3.02 25.32 -31.70
C GLY A 160 2.29 24.01 -31.41
N GLU A 161 1.02 23.99 -31.82
CA GLU A 161 0.06 22.94 -31.48
C GLU A 161 0.50 21.53 -31.92
N ALA A 162 1.13 21.40 -33.10
CA ALA A 162 1.64 20.13 -33.58
C ALA A 162 2.73 19.53 -32.69
N VAL A 163 3.62 20.36 -32.16
CA VAL A 163 4.70 19.93 -31.26
C VAL A 163 4.13 19.58 -29.87
N GLN A 164 3.18 20.38 -29.38
CA GLN A 164 2.47 20.10 -28.14
C GLN A 164 1.74 18.75 -28.19
N ILE A 165 1.00 18.47 -29.27
CA ILE A 165 0.28 17.20 -29.46
C ILE A 165 1.25 16.01 -29.52
N ALA A 166 2.37 16.14 -30.26
CA ALA A 166 3.37 15.08 -30.33
C ALA A 166 4.00 14.77 -28.96
N ASN A 167 4.21 15.79 -28.12
CA ASN A 167 4.71 15.62 -26.75
C ASN A 167 3.66 14.97 -25.84
N ARG A 168 2.39 15.38 -25.92
CA ARG A 168 1.29 14.78 -25.16
C ARG A 168 1.14 13.29 -25.42
N ILE A 169 1.26 12.86 -26.68
CA ILE A 169 1.24 11.42 -27.04
C ILE A 169 2.33 10.64 -26.30
N LYS A 170 3.56 11.17 -26.21
CA LYS A 170 4.67 10.54 -25.48
C LYS A 170 4.42 10.52 -23.96
N LEU A 171 3.89 11.62 -23.43
CA LEU A 171 3.55 11.73 -22.00
C LEU A 171 2.48 10.72 -21.60
N LEU A 172 1.46 10.48 -22.44
CA LEU A 172 0.45 9.44 -22.17
C LEU A 172 1.07 8.04 -22.05
N ASP A 173 2.05 7.71 -22.90
CA ASP A 173 2.74 6.41 -22.82
C ASP A 173 3.56 6.28 -21.53
N GLU A 174 4.23 7.37 -21.10
CA GLU A 174 4.98 7.39 -19.84
C GLU A 174 4.04 7.31 -18.62
N MET A 175 2.91 8.02 -18.66
CA MET A 175 1.89 7.96 -17.62
C MET A 175 1.30 6.55 -17.51
N LEU A 176 0.99 5.90 -18.63
CA LEU A 176 0.47 4.53 -18.65
C LEU A 176 1.45 3.54 -18.01
N ARG A 177 2.75 3.65 -18.31
CA ARG A 177 3.78 2.81 -17.67
C ARG A 177 3.81 2.98 -16.16
N LEU A 178 3.54 4.18 -15.64
CA LEU A 178 3.47 4.42 -14.20
C LEU A 178 2.23 3.75 -13.60
N TRP A 179 1.08 3.81 -14.27
CA TRP A 179 -0.13 3.06 -13.87
C TRP A 179 0.11 1.55 -13.82
N GLU A 180 0.83 0.99 -14.80
CA GLU A 180 1.15 -0.45 -14.83
C GLU A 180 2.21 -0.85 -13.80
N LYS A 181 3.19 0.01 -13.53
CA LYS A 181 4.32 -0.28 -12.62
C LYS A 181 4.01 -0.01 -11.15
N CYS A 182 3.23 1.03 -10.86
CA CYS A 182 2.98 1.51 -9.50
C CYS A 182 1.62 2.24 -9.41
N GLU A 183 0.53 1.47 -9.57
CA GLU A 183 -0.85 1.97 -9.45
C GLU A 183 -1.09 2.82 -8.17
N PRO A 184 -0.62 2.44 -6.96
CA PRO A 184 -0.87 3.22 -5.75
C PRO A 184 -0.37 4.67 -5.84
N VAL A 185 0.82 4.88 -6.43
CA VAL A 185 1.37 6.23 -6.65
C VAL A 185 0.57 6.95 -7.73
N ALA A 186 0.22 6.26 -8.81
CA ALA A 186 -0.62 6.81 -9.88
C ALA A 186 -1.97 7.31 -9.34
N MET A 187 -2.63 6.52 -8.49
CA MET A 187 -3.87 6.83 -7.80
C MET A 187 -3.75 7.98 -6.80
N GLY A 188 -2.56 8.20 -6.23
CA GLY A 188 -2.30 9.28 -5.29
C GLY A 188 -2.72 8.99 -3.85
N TYR A 189 -2.71 7.71 -3.44
CA TYR A 189 -2.99 7.33 -2.04
C TYR A 189 -2.05 7.99 -1.02
N GLU A 190 -0.88 8.48 -1.45
CA GLU A 190 0.10 9.18 -0.60
C GLU A 190 0.13 10.71 -0.82
N GLY A 191 -0.87 11.27 -1.51
CA GLY A 191 -0.99 12.71 -1.75
C GLY A 191 -1.26 13.07 -3.22
N GLY A 192 -2.33 13.85 -3.44
CA GLY A 192 -2.78 14.29 -4.75
C GLY A 192 -3.78 13.32 -5.41
N GLY A 193 -4.53 13.80 -6.40
CA GLY A 193 -5.50 12.98 -7.13
C GLY A 193 -4.87 11.93 -8.06
N PRO A 194 -5.72 11.15 -8.76
CA PRO A 194 -5.25 10.21 -9.77
C PRO A 194 -4.54 10.95 -10.91
N MET A 195 -3.44 10.37 -11.40
CA MET A 195 -2.67 10.92 -12.51
C MET A 195 -3.38 10.65 -13.84
N ILE A 196 -4.40 11.46 -14.12
CA ILE A 196 -5.25 11.38 -15.32
C ILE A 196 -5.44 12.80 -15.83
N PRO A 197 -4.97 13.13 -17.05
CA PRO A 197 -5.23 14.42 -17.68
C PRO A 197 -6.73 14.74 -17.79
N ALA A 198 -7.10 16.02 -17.69
CA ALA A 198 -8.50 16.45 -17.81
C ALA A 198 -9.13 15.97 -19.14
N GLU A 199 -8.37 15.98 -20.23
CA GLU A 199 -8.82 15.50 -21.54
C GLU A 199 -9.09 14.00 -21.58
N ALA A 200 -8.53 13.21 -20.66
CA ALA A 200 -8.88 11.79 -20.55
C ALA A 200 -10.09 11.58 -19.63
N GLN A 201 -10.33 12.47 -18.66
CA GLN A 201 -11.45 12.38 -17.71
C GLN A 201 -12.81 12.61 -18.37
N GLN A 202 -12.86 13.25 -19.54
CA GLN A 202 -14.10 13.51 -20.29
C GLN A 202 -14.84 12.24 -20.75
N TYR A 203 -14.18 11.07 -20.76
CA TYR A 203 -14.81 9.81 -21.15
C TYR A 203 -15.63 9.22 -19.99
N GLU A 204 -16.74 9.89 -19.65
CA GLU A 204 -17.62 9.52 -18.53
C GLU A 204 -18.08 8.05 -18.58
N ASP A 205 -18.25 7.50 -19.79
CA ASP A 205 -18.62 6.10 -20.02
C ASP A 205 -17.59 5.11 -19.42
N LEU A 206 -16.31 5.49 -19.42
CA LEU A 206 -15.24 4.70 -18.85
C LEU A 206 -15.13 4.89 -17.33
N PHE A 207 -15.35 6.12 -16.85
CA PHE A 207 -15.15 6.47 -15.46
C PHE A 207 -16.34 6.19 -14.54
N ALA A 208 -17.52 5.86 -15.10
CA ALA A 208 -18.67 5.39 -14.32
C ALA A 208 -18.34 4.19 -13.42
N GLY A 209 -17.39 3.33 -13.81
CA GLY A 209 -16.90 2.18 -13.04
C GLY A 209 -15.66 2.42 -12.19
N PHE A 210 -15.12 3.65 -12.16
CA PHE A 210 -13.79 3.95 -11.61
C PHE A 210 -13.66 3.76 -10.10
N GLN A 211 -14.78 3.69 -9.38
CA GLN A 211 -14.81 3.40 -7.94
C GLN A 211 -14.41 1.94 -7.62
N ASN A 212 -14.54 1.01 -8.58
CA ASN A 212 -14.19 -0.40 -8.38
C ASN A 212 -12.67 -0.62 -8.51
N ALA A 213 -12.00 -0.98 -7.42
CA ALA A 213 -10.54 -1.18 -7.36
C ALA A 213 -9.97 -2.15 -8.41
N LYS A 214 -10.72 -3.18 -8.83
CA LYS A 214 -10.25 -4.19 -9.79
C LYS A 214 -10.16 -3.72 -11.25
N VAL A 215 -10.65 -2.52 -11.57
CA VAL A 215 -10.77 -2.03 -12.95
C VAL A 215 -10.11 -0.68 -13.20
N LYS A 216 -9.43 -0.08 -12.21
CA LYS A 216 -8.87 1.28 -12.33
C LYS A 216 -7.81 1.40 -13.42
N ALA A 217 -6.71 0.63 -13.34
CA ALA A 217 -5.67 0.67 -14.37
C ALA A 217 -6.17 0.30 -15.79
N PRO A 218 -7.02 -0.74 -15.99
CA PRO A 218 -7.64 -1.02 -17.28
C PRO A 218 -8.52 0.13 -17.83
N ILE A 219 -9.30 0.81 -16.97
CA ILE A 219 -10.10 1.97 -17.36
C ILE A 219 -9.19 3.10 -17.82
N VAL A 220 -8.15 3.45 -17.05
CA VAL A 220 -7.19 4.50 -17.43
C VAL A 220 -6.48 4.15 -18.73
N LYS A 221 -6.07 2.89 -18.90
CA LYS A 221 -5.47 2.41 -20.14
C LYS A 221 -6.37 2.68 -21.33
N THR A 222 -7.64 2.30 -21.23
CA THR A 222 -8.63 2.51 -22.29
C THR A 222 -8.83 4.00 -22.58
N ALA A 223 -8.92 4.83 -21.54
CA ALA A 223 -9.04 6.29 -21.68
C ALA A 223 -7.82 6.91 -22.38
N PHE A 224 -6.60 6.50 -22.00
CA PHE A 224 -5.37 6.99 -22.60
C PHE A 224 -5.22 6.53 -24.05
N GLU A 225 -5.60 5.29 -24.37
CA GLU A 225 -5.61 4.78 -25.74
C GLU A 225 -6.58 5.55 -26.64
N ARG A 226 -7.78 5.89 -26.14
CA ARG A 226 -8.75 6.73 -26.86
C ARG A 226 -8.20 8.14 -27.10
N LEU A 227 -7.71 8.80 -26.06
CA LEU A 227 -7.13 10.14 -26.17
C LEU A 227 -5.92 10.15 -27.12
N LYS A 228 -5.06 9.14 -27.04
CA LYS A 228 -3.91 8.99 -27.93
C LYS A 228 -4.35 8.89 -29.39
N LYS A 229 -5.40 8.12 -29.69
CA LYS A 229 -5.95 7.97 -31.04
C LYS A 229 -6.48 9.30 -31.57
N GLU A 230 -7.20 10.06 -30.75
CA GLU A 230 -7.71 11.40 -31.12
C GLU A 230 -6.56 12.39 -31.41
N LEU A 231 -5.55 12.41 -30.54
CA LEU A 231 -4.36 13.26 -30.72
C LEU A 231 -3.57 12.88 -31.98
N GLN A 232 -3.43 11.59 -32.28
CA GLN A 232 -2.78 11.10 -33.49
C GLN A 232 -3.55 11.51 -34.76
N GLN A 233 -4.88 11.40 -34.74
CA GLN A 233 -5.73 11.82 -35.84
C GLN A 233 -5.59 13.33 -36.07
N LYS A 234 -5.69 14.13 -35.01
CA LYS A 234 -5.51 15.59 -35.08
C LYS A 234 -4.14 15.98 -35.64
N LEU A 235 -3.07 15.30 -35.23
CA LEU A 235 -1.73 15.52 -35.76
C LEU A 235 -1.62 15.17 -37.26
N SER A 236 -2.26 14.09 -37.69
CA SER A 236 -2.32 13.69 -39.11
C SER A 236 -3.04 14.73 -39.96
N ASP A 237 -4.17 15.25 -39.48
CA ASP A 237 -4.97 16.23 -40.20
C ASP A 237 -4.27 17.59 -40.33
N MET A 238 -3.52 18.01 -39.31
CA MET A 238 -2.66 19.20 -39.39
C MET A 238 -1.54 19.04 -40.42
N ARG A 239 -0.94 17.85 -40.52
CA ARG A 239 0.13 17.57 -41.50
C ARG A 239 -0.36 17.51 -42.94
N LYS A 240 -1.64 17.25 -43.17
CA LYS A 240 -2.25 17.26 -44.51
C LYS A 240 -2.67 18.65 -44.99
N LYS A 241 -2.81 19.61 -44.06
CA LYS A 241 -3.23 20.98 -44.34
C LYS A 241 -2.07 21.95 -44.56
N ASN A 242 -0.85 21.56 -44.15
CA ASN A 242 0.42 22.24 -44.46
C ASN A 242 1.11 21.57 -45.64
#